data_AF-A0A0P0Z807-F1
#
_entry.id   AF-A0A0P0Z807-F1
#
_cell.length_a   1.000
_cell.length_b   1.000
_cell.length_c   1.000
_cell.angle_alpha   90.00
_cell.angle_beta   90.00
_cell.angle_gamma   90.00
#
_symmetry.space_group_name_H-M   'P 1'
#
loop_
_entity.id
_entity.type
_entity.pdbx_description
1 polymer ?
#
loop_
_entity_poly.entity_id
_entity_poly.type
_entity_poly.pdbx_seq_one_letter_code
_entity_poly.pdbx_strand_id
1 'polypeptide(L)'
;MPHRSHLPIAVVYSDEAALSALTFERLTEMLRECDRWFENIETFREAIETPAGRTEFNVLTRHDIATATDARSRLRRALDRQQDELRRELRPWGPAEG
;
A
#
# COMPACT_ATOMS: atom_id res chain seq x y z
N MET A 1 8.77 -10.75 -21.02
CA MET A 1 8.84 -10.00 -19.75
C MET A 1 7.86 -10.64 -18.78
N PRO A 2 8.24 -11.04 -17.56
CA PRO A 2 7.28 -11.66 -16.66
C PRO A 2 6.22 -10.62 -16.29
N HIS A 3 4.97 -10.94 -16.58
CA HIS A 3 3.78 -10.12 -16.32
C HIS A 3 3.58 -9.95 -14.80
N ARG A 4 4.26 -8.99 -14.17
CA ARG A 4 3.85 -8.43 -12.86
C ARG A 4 2.68 -7.46 -13.02
N SER A 5 1.76 -7.77 -13.93
CA SER A 5 0.75 -6.85 -14.45
C SER A 5 -0.47 -6.70 -13.53
N HIS A 6 -0.58 -7.54 -12.51
CA HIS A 6 -1.79 -7.61 -11.67
C HIS A 6 -1.56 -7.18 -10.23
N LEU A 7 -0.34 -6.90 -9.76
CA LEU A 7 -0.08 -6.43 -8.39
C LEU A 7 -0.08 -4.89 -8.32
N PRO A 8 -0.40 -4.30 -7.16
CA PRO A 8 -0.29 -2.85 -6.97
C PRO A 8 1.15 -2.37 -7.20
N ILE A 9 1.31 -1.17 -7.78
CA ILE A 9 2.63 -0.58 -8.09
C ILE A 9 3.54 -0.45 -6.86
N ALA A 10 2.94 -0.33 -5.67
CA ALA A 10 3.68 -0.28 -4.40
C ALA A 10 4.57 -1.50 -4.17
N VAL A 11 4.27 -2.65 -4.78
CA VAL A 11 5.08 -3.87 -4.69
C VAL A 11 6.46 -3.70 -5.33
N VAL A 12 6.63 -2.77 -6.28
CA VAL A 12 7.93 -2.49 -6.93
C VAL A 12 8.94 -1.90 -5.95
N TYR A 13 8.48 -1.28 -4.86
CA TYR A 13 9.33 -0.65 -3.86
C TYR A 13 9.69 -1.67 -2.78
N SER A 14 10.97 -2.06 -2.77
CA SER A 14 11.55 -3.08 -1.90
C SER A 14 11.51 -2.70 -0.42
N ASP A 15 11.61 -1.40 -0.14
CA ASP A 15 11.76 -0.89 1.21
C ASP A 15 11.19 0.52 1.34
N GLU A 16 11.20 1.01 2.57
CA GLU A 16 10.67 2.30 2.95
C GLU A 16 11.55 3.48 2.50
N ALA A 17 12.86 3.27 2.33
CA ALA A 17 13.76 4.33 1.87
C ALA A 17 13.47 4.68 0.40
N ALA A 18 13.17 3.68 -0.43
CA ALA A 18 12.73 3.87 -1.81
C ALA A 18 11.42 4.67 -1.89
N LEU A 19 10.53 4.53 -0.91
CA LEU A 19 9.27 5.29 -0.82
C LEU A 19 9.47 6.71 -0.32
N SER A 20 10.43 6.94 0.59
CA SER A 20 10.72 8.27 1.14
C SER A 20 11.16 9.30 0.10
N ALA A 21 11.69 8.85 -1.05
CA ALA A 21 12.05 9.73 -2.16
C ALA A 21 10.83 10.23 -2.98
N LEU A 22 9.64 9.69 -2.73
CA LEU A 22 8.42 10.06 -3.45
C LEU A 22 7.68 11.20 -2.74
N THR A 23 6.87 11.92 -3.51
CA THR A 23 6.01 12.97 -2.96
C THR A 23 4.84 12.39 -2.15
N PHE A 24 4.33 13.17 -1.19
CA PHE A 24 3.14 12.79 -0.40
C PHE A 24 1.93 12.46 -1.28
N GLU A 25 1.71 13.24 -2.34
CA GLU A 25 0.67 12.98 -3.34
C GLU A 25 0.86 11.61 -3.99
N ARG A 26 2.09 11.30 -4.44
CA ARG A 26 2.37 10.03 -5.09
C ARG A 26 2.17 8.83 -4.16
N LEU A 27 2.60 8.95 -2.91
CA LEU A 27 2.37 7.90 -1.90
C LEU A 27 0.87 7.70 -1.64
N THR A 28 0.09 8.78 -1.62
CA THR A 28 -1.37 8.73 -1.43
C THR A 28 -2.07 8.04 -2.60
N GLU A 29 -1.67 8.37 -3.84
CA GLU A 29 -2.18 7.70 -5.05
C GLU A 29 -1.93 6.20 -5.04
N MET A 30 -0.71 5.79 -4.68
CA MET A 30 -0.34 4.38 -4.59
C MET A 30 -1.13 3.66 -3.50
N LEU A 31 -1.50 4.34 -2.41
CA LEU A 31 -2.30 3.75 -1.34
C LEU A 31 -3.72 3.50 -1.84
N ARG A 32 -4.32 4.47 -2.53
CA ARG A 32 -5.62 4.30 -3.18
C ARG A 32 -5.60 3.17 -4.22
N GLU A 33 -4.50 3.01 -4.95
CA GLU A 33 -4.33 1.89 -5.88
C GLU A 33 -4.30 0.54 -5.15
N CYS A 34 -3.58 0.44 -4.03
CA CYS A 34 -3.59 -0.76 -3.20
C CYS A 34 -5.00 -1.07 -2.69
N ASP A 35 -5.73 -0.06 -2.23
CA ASP A 35 -7.09 -0.21 -1.70
C ASP A 35 -8.04 -0.76 -2.79
N ARG A 36 -8.03 -0.16 -3.99
CA ARG A 36 -8.80 -0.67 -5.14
C ARG A 36 -8.43 -2.10 -5.53
N TRP A 37 -7.14 -2.44 -5.46
CA TRP A 37 -6.70 -3.79 -5.75
C TRP A 37 -7.29 -4.81 -4.78
N PHE A 38 -7.29 -4.51 -3.47
CA PHE A 38 -7.89 -5.37 -2.46
C PHE A 38 -9.40 -5.51 -2.64
N GLU A 39 -10.10 -4.42 -2.95
CA GLU A 39 -11.54 -4.43 -3.26
C GLU A 39 -11.85 -5.33 -4.46
N ASN A 40 -11.04 -5.26 -5.52
CA ASN A 40 -11.21 -6.11 -6.70
C ASN A 40 -10.99 -7.59 -6.38
N ILE A 41 -9.93 -7.92 -5.65
CA ILE A 41 -9.63 -9.30 -5.24
C ILE A 41 -10.77 -9.88 -4.39
N GLU A 42 -11.31 -9.08 -3.48
CA GLU A 42 -12.44 -9.51 -2.65
C GLU A 42 -13.70 -9.72 -3.48
N THR A 43 -13.99 -8.80 -4.41
CA THR A 43 -15.11 -8.93 -5.35
C THR A 43 -15.00 -10.22 -6.18
N PHE A 44 -13.79 -10.54 -6.69
CA PHE A 44 -13.55 -11.80 -7.39
C PHE A 44 -13.75 -13.02 -6.48
N ARG A 45 -13.29 -12.95 -5.22
CA ARG A 45 -13.46 -14.03 -4.24
C ARG A 45 -14.95 -14.30 -3.96
N GLU A 46 -15.75 -13.24 -3.83
CA GLU A 46 -17.19 -13.32 -3.59
C GLU A 46 -17.97 -13.88 -4.78
N ALA A 47 -17.55 -13.53 -6.00
CA ALA A 47 -18.15 -14.03 -7.24
C ALA A 47 -17.96 -15.54 -7.46
N ILE A 48 -17.05 -16.19 -6.72
CA ILE A 48 -16.87 -17.64 -6.80
C ILE A 48 -17.95 -18.34 -5.96
N GLU A 49 -18.86 -19.03 -6.64
CA GLU A 49 -20.03 -19.67 -6.00
C GLU A 49 -19.68 -20.96 -5.25
N THR A 50 -18.63 -21.69 -5.68
CA THR A 50 -18.34 -23.01 -5.13
C THR A 50 -17.29 -22.97 -4.01
N PRO A 51 -17.44 -23.80 -2.95
CA PRO A 51 -16.42 -23.90 -1.89
C PRO A 51 -15.04 -24.35 -2.42
N ALA A 52 -15.03 -25.25 -3.41
CA ALA A 52 -13.80 -25.72 -4.04
C ALA A 52 -13.08 -24.59 -4.78
N GLY A 53 -13.81 -23.80 -5.59
CA GLY A 53 -13.24 -22.66 -6.31
C GLY A 53 -12.70 -21.58 -5.36
N ARG A 54 -13.40 -21.30 -4.24
CA ARG A 54 -12.89 -20.36 -3.22
C ARG A 54 -11.60 -20.85 -2.59
N THR A 55 -11.51 -22.16 -2.33
CA THR A 55 -10.29 -22.77 -1.78
C THR A 55 -9.13 -22.65 -2.76
N GLU A 56 -9.35 -22.98 -4.04
CA GLU A 56 -8.35 -22.84 -5.09
C GLU A 56 -7.90 -21.38 -5.25
N PHE A 57 -8.84 -20.43 -5.31
CA PHE A 57 -8.55 -19.01 -5.37
C PHE A 57 -7.70 -18.54 -4.20
N ASN A 58 -8.05 -18.93 -2.97
CA ASN A 58 -7.28 -18.58 -1.78
C ASN A 58 -5.85 -19.13 -1.84
N VAL A 59 -5.66 -20.35 -2.35
CA VAL A 59 -4.33 -20.95 -2.51
C VAL A 59 -3.51 -20.19 -3.55
N LEU A 60 -4.10 -19.89 -4.71
CA LEU A 60 -3.41 -19.22 -5.82
C LEU A 60 -3.07 -17.76 -5.50
N THR A 61 -3.93 -17.05 -4.77
CA THR A 61 -3.76 -15.62 -4.48
C THR A 61 -3.03 -15.34 -3.16
N ARG A 62 -2.79 -16.35 -2.32
CA ARG A 62 -2.18 -16.18 -0.98
C ARG A 62 -0.88 -15.38 -1.02
N HIS A 63 0.01 -15.72 -1.95
CA HIS A 63 1.30 -15.05 -2.06
C HIS A 63 1.16 -13.59 -2.51
N ASP A 64 0.26 -13.34 -3.47
CA ASP A 64 -0.01 -12.01 -4.00
C ASP A 64 -0.64 -11.11 -2.94
N ILE A 65 -1.62 -11.62 -2.19
CA ILE A 65 -2.25 -10.92 -1.07
C ILE A 65 -1.21 -10.57 -0.01
N ALA A 66 -0.34 -11.52 0.37
CA ALA A 66 0.72 -11.28 1.34
C ALA A 66 1.69 -10.19 0.86
N THR A 67 2.10 -10.24 -0.41
CA THR A 67 3.01 -9.27 -1.03
C THR A 67 2.39 -7.87 -1.10
N ALA A 68 1.13 -7.77 -1.53
CA ALA A 68 0.40 -6.51 -1.58
C ALA A 68 0.14 -5.93 -0.18
N THR A 69 -0.08 -6.80 0.82
CA THR A 69 -0.30 -6.40 2.22
C THR A 69 0.96 -5.75 2.79
N ASP A 70 2.10 -6.41 2.60
CA ASP A 70 3.39 -5.91 3.05
C ASP A 70 3.76 -4.58 2.37
N ALA A 71 3.52 -4.47 1.06
CA ALA A 71 3.69 -3.22 0.31
C ALA A 71 2.78 -2.09 0.83
N ARG A 72 1.49 -2.36 1.08
CA ARG A 72 0.55 -1.39 1.66
C ARG A 72 0.96 -0.96 3.06
N SER A 73 1.47 -1.88 3.88
CA SER A 73 1.99 -1.57 5.22
C SER A 73 3.22 -0.66 5.17
N ARG A 74 4.19 -0.92 4.28
CA ARG A 74 5.33 -0.01 4.06
C ARG A 74 4.88 1.37 3.61
N LEU A 75 3.93 1.42 2.68
CA LEU A 75 3.39 2.65 2.14
C LEU A 75 2.70 3.52 3.20
N ARG A 76 1.90 2.90 4.07
CA ARG A 76 1.27 3.60 5.21
C ARG A 76 2.31 4.19 6.15
N ARG A 77 3.35 3.43 6.51
CA ARG A 77 4.43 3.94 7.38
C ARG A 77 5.20 5.11 6.73
N ALA A 78 5.40 5.08 5.41
CA ALA A 78 6.02 6.18 4.69
C ALA A 78 5.14 7.44 4.70
N LEU A 79 3.82 7.30 4.51
CA LEU A 79 2.85 8.39 4.61
C LEU A 79 2.80 8.99 6.01
N ASP A 80 2.74 8.15 7.04
CA ASP A 80 2.70 8.59 8.45
C ASP A 80 3.94 9.43 8.79
N ARG A 81 5.13 9.00 8.34
CA ARG A 81 6.37 9.77 8.52
C ARG A 81 6.36 11.11 7.81
N GLN A 82 5.95 11.16 6.54
CA GLN A 82 5.87 12.44 5.83
C GLN A 82 4.86 13.39 6.47
N GLN A 83 3.72 12.88 6.95
CA GLN A 83 2.76 13.69 7.71
C GLN A 83 3.36 14.26 9.00
N ASP A 84 4.14 13.45 9.72
CA ASP A 84 4.79 13.91 10.94
C ASP A 84 5.90 14.92 10.67
N GLU A 85 6.65 14.78 9.57
CA GLU A 85 7.63 15.76 9.10
C GLU A 85 6.95 17.09 8.74
N LEU A 86 5.90 17.05 7.92
CA LEU A 86 5.08 18.21 7.57
C LEU A 86 4.51 18.91 8.82
N ARG A 87 4.01 18.14 9.79
CA ARG A 87 3.51 18.69 11.07
C ARG A 87 4.61 19.36 11.90
N ARG A 88 5.84 18.85 11.87
CA ARG A 88 6.99 19.46 12.56
C ARG A 88 7.43 20.74 11.88
N GLU A 89 7.44 20.78 10.56
CA GLU A 89 7.79 21.98 9.78
C GLU A 89 6.75 23.10 9.93
N LEU A 90 5.47 22.72 9.99
CA LEU A 90 4.36 23.66 10.19
C LEU A 90 4.15 24.07 11.65
N ARG A 91 4.93 23.53 12.60
CA ARG A 91 4.84 23.96 13.99
C ARG A 91 5.32 25.41 14.07
N PRO A 92 4.49 26.36 14.57
CA PRO A 92 4.98 27.70 14.82
C PRO A 92 6.15 27.61 15.80
N TRP A 93 7.24 28.34 15.52
CA TRP A 93 8.28 28.60 16.50
C TRP A 93 7.62 29.32 17.68
N GLY A 94 7.16 28.58 18.68
CA GLY A 94 6.80 29.13 19.98
C GLY A 94 8.05 29.79 20.57
N PRO A 95 7.90 30.95 21.25
CA PRO A 95 9.03 31.80 21.57
C PRO A 95 10.04 31.03 22.42
N ALA A 96 11.33 31.22 22.12
CA ALA A 96 12.39 30.89 23.05
C ALA A 96 12.10 31.70 24.33
N GLU A 97 11.58 31.03 25.36
CA GLU A 97 11.45 31.63 26.68
C GLU A 97 12.87 31.94 27.17
N GLY A 98 13.18 33.24 27.21
CA GLY A 98 14.38 33.79 27.82
C GLY A 98 14.17 34.15 29.28
#